data_AF-A0A7W5FK89-F1
#
_entry.id   AF-A0A7W5FK89-F1
#
_cell.length_a   1.000
_cell.length_b   1.000
_cell.length_c   1.000
_cell.angle_alpha   90.00
_cell.angle_beta   90.00
_cell.angle_gamma   90.00
#
_symmetry.space_group_name_H-M   'P 1'
#
loop_
_entity.id
_entity.type
_entity.pdbx_description
1 polymer ?
#
loop_
_entity_poly.entity_id
_entity_poly.type
_entity_poly.pdbx_seq_one_letter_code
_entity_poly.pdbx_strand_id
1 'polypeptide(L)'
;MSKSGAAAPVTIAALTVGWLFASAGLAVLSFYFAWVSWANFYSQRTGGIYEVVEKLPILLGVVGLIFFVLAPLGIASVARANGLRRTAVTYWVLAGLVLTGLVVQLTASPL
;
A
#
# COMPACT_ATOMS: atom_id res chain seq x y z
N MET A 1 -38.18 -6.83 5.32
CA MET A 1 -37.10 -7.46 6.11
C MET A 1 -35.78 -7.20 5.39
N SER A 2 -34.88 -6.44 6.01
CA SER A 2 -33.61 -6.05 5.41
C SER A 2 -32.65 -7.25 5.32
N LYS A 3 -32.35 -7.70 4.10
CA LYS A 3 -31.28 -8.69 3.84
C LYS A 3 -29.88 -8.04 3.78
N SER A 4 -29.74 -6.74 4.06
CA SER A 4 -28.45 -6.03 3.86
C SER A 4 -27.44 -6.16 5.01
N GLY A 5 -27.84 -6.72 6.17
CA GLY A 5 -26.97 -6.79 7.35
C GLY A 5 -25.74 -7.70 7.19
N ALA A 6 -25.82 -8.74 6.35
CA ALA A 6 -24.74 -9.71 6.16
C ALA A 6 -23.78 -9.36 5.01
N ALA A 7 -24.19 -8.52 4.06
CA ALA A 7 -23.37 -8.17 2.89
C ALA A 7 -22.26 -7.16 3.23
N ALA A 8 -22.55 -6.19 4.11
CA ALA A 8 -21.59 -5.14 4.45
C ALA A 8 -20.32 -5.65 5.18
N PRO A 9 -20.41 -6.55 6.18
CA PRO A 9 -19.22 -7.11 6.82
C PRO A 9 -18.36 -7.94 5.87
N VAL A 10 -18.99 -8.68 4.95
CA VAL A 10 -18.30 -9.52 3.95
C VAL A 10 -17.55 -8.64 2.96
N THR A 11 -18.15 -7.55 2.46
CA THR A 11 -17.48 -6.61 1.55
C THR A 11 -16.27 -5.95 2.22
N ILE A 12 -16.39 -5.53 3.49
CA ILE A 12 -15.28 -4.92 4.24
C ILE A 12 -14.17 -5.95 4.46
N ALA A 13 -14.51 -7.18 4.85
CA ALA A 13 -13.53 -8.26 5.03
C ALA A 13 -12.80 -8.57 3.71
N ALA A 14 -13.53 -8.69 2.60
CA ALA A 14 -12.95 -8.93 1.28
C ALA A 14 -12.03 -7.78 0.83
N LEU A 15 -12.42 -6.53 1.04
CA LEU A 15 -11.59 -5.36 0.73
C LEU A 15 -10.32 -5.32 1.60
N THR A 16 -10.44 -5.68 2.88
CA THR A 16 -9.31 -5.71 3.81
C THR A 16 -8.32 -6.81 3.45
N VAL A 17 -8.81 -8.02 3.15
CA VAL A 17 -8.00 -9.15 2.72
C VAL A 17 -7.33 -8.83 1.37
N GLY A 18 -8.09 -8.32 0.40
CA GLY A 18 -7.55 -7.90 -0.90
C GLY A 18 -6.45 -6.85 -0.75
N TRP A 19 -6.62 -5.88 0.16
CA TRP A 19 -5.61 -4.88 0.48
C TRP A 19 -4.34 -5.48 1.10
N LEU A 20 -4.47 -6.40 2.06
CA LEU A 20 -3.34 -7.08 2.68
C LEU A 20 -2.54 -7.88 1.65
N PHE A 21 -3.21 -8.63 0.78
CA PHE A 21 -2.55 -9.38 -0.30
C PHE A 21 -1.88 -8.47 -1.32
N ALA A 22 -2.53 -7.38 -1.72
CA ALA A 22 -1.94 -6.42 -2.66
C ALA A 22 -0.69 -5.74 -2.06
N SER A 23 -0.76 -5.33 -0.79
CA SER A 23 0.35 -4.68 -0.08
C SER A 23 1.52 -5.63 0.15
N ALA A 24 1.24 -6.88 0.55
CA ALA A 24 2.26 -7.91 0.70
C ALA A 24 2.90 -8.27 -0.66
N GLY A 25 2.10 -8.40 -1.71
CA GLY A 25 2.58 -8.63 -3.07
C GLY A 25 3.49 -7.51 -3.55
N LEU A 26 3.10 -6.25 -3.35
CA LEU A 26 3.92 -5.09 -3.67
C LEU A 26 5.21 -5.02 -2.85
N ALA A 27 5.16 -5.33 -1.55
CA ALA A 27 6.36 -5.37 -0.71
C ALA A 27 7.35 -6.46 -1.17
N VAL A 28 6.85 -7.66 -1.50
CA VAL A 28 7.67 -8.75 -2.05
C VAL A 28 8.24 -8.35 -3.41
N LEU A 29 7.45 -7.72 -4.26
CA LEU A 29 7.88 -7.26 -5.58
C LEU A 29 8.96 -6.17 -5.45
N SER A 30 8.76 -5.18 -4.58
CA SER A 30 9.73 -4.12 -4.28
C SER A 30 11.02 -4.70 -3.70
N PHE A 31 10.94 -5.68 -2.80
CA PHE A 31 12.10 -6.38 -2.26
C PHE A 31 12.84 -7.18 -3.33
N TYR A 32 12.11 -7.93 -4.16
CA TYR A 32 12.68 -8.68 -5.29
C TYR A 32 13.38 -7.75 -6.28
N PHE A 33 12.75 -6.63 -6.64
CA PHE A 33 13.35 -5.65 -7.52
C PHE A 33 14.55 -4.96 -6.89
N ALA A 34 14.51 -4.59 -5.61
CA ALA A 34 15.67 -4.04 -4.91
C ALA A 34 16.83 -5.05 -4.86
N TRP A 35 16.53 -6.33 -4.62
CA TRP A 35 17.51 -7.42 -4.65
C TRP A 35 18.11 -7.63 -6.05
N VAL A 36 17.27 -7.65 -7.08
CA VAL A 36 17.71 -7.76 -8.49
C VAL A 36 18.51 -6.53 -8.90
N SER A 37 18.07 -5.33 -8.57
CA SER A 37 18.81 -4.08 -8.83
C SER A 37 20.13 -4.04 -8.07
N TRP A 38 20.20 -4.55 -6.85
CA TRP A 38 21.45 -4.68 -6.09
C TRP A 38 22.40 -5.70 -6.72
N ALA A 39 21.91 -6.89 -7.07
CA ALA A 39 22.69 -7.92 -7.75
C ALA A 39 23.20 -7.42 -9.11
N ASN A 40 22.37 -6.67 -9.83
CA ASN A 40 22.72 -6.01 -11.07
C ASN A 40 23.70 -4.85 -10.86
N PHE A 41 23.55 -4.00 -9.84
CA PHE A 41 24.49 -2.92 -9.51
C PHE A 41 25.90 -3.46 -9.24
N TYR A 42 25.99 -4.58 -8.52
CA TYR A 42 27.25 -5.29 -8.30
C TYR A 42 27.80 -5.92 -9.59
N SER A 43 26.95 -6.43 -10.48
CA SER A 43 27.37 -6.92 -11.80
C SER A 43 27.63 -5.78 -12.83
N GLN A 44 27.21 -4.55 -12.52
CA GLN A 44 27.21 -3.38 -13.38
C GLN A 44 28.39 -2.44 -13.25
N ARG A 45 29.25 -2.63 -12.24
CA ARG A 45 30.62 -2.11 -12.31
C ARG A 45 31.40 -2.61 -13.55
N THR A 46 30.77 -3.43 -14.40
CA THR A 46 31.19 -3.89 -15.73
C THR A 46 30.40 -3.31 -16.94
N GLY A 47 29.52 -2.29 -16.78
CA GLY A 47 29.10 -1.41 -17.90
C GLY A 47 27.59 -1.22 -18.16
N GLY A 48 27.09 0.01 -17.96
CA GLY A 48 26.66 0.89 -19.06
C GLY A 48 25.17 1.13 -19.41
N ILE A 49 24.18 0.34 -18.97
CA ILE A 49 22.78 0.40 -19.53
C ILE A 49 21.63 0.41 -18.48
N TYR A 50 21.83 0.92 -17.25
CA TYR A 50 20.96 0.52 -16.11
C TYR A 50 20.04 1.58 -15.48
N GLU A 51 20.01 2.82 -16.00
CA GLU A 51 19.21 3.89 -15.37
C GLU A 51 17.68 3.69 -15.42
N VAL A 52 17.14 3.00 -16.43
CA VAL A 52 15.68 2.78 -16.56
C VAL A 52 15.20 1.66 -15.63
N VAL A 53 15.99 0.60 -15.50
CA VAL A 53 15.69 -0.53 -14.61
C VAL A 53 15.80 -0.11 -13.13
N GLU A 54 16.66 0.85 -12.82
CA GLU A 54 16.83 1.38 -11.46
C GLU A 54 15.65 2.26 -11.00
N LYS A 55 14.90 2.87 -11.93
CA LYS A 55 13.76 3.76 -11.62
C LYS A 55 12.42 3.03 -11.49
N LEU A 56 12.29 1.83 -12.06
CA LEU A 56 11.06 1.02 -11.99
C LEU A 56 10.68 0.58 -10.55
N PRO A 57 11.62 0.15 -9.68
CA PRO A 57 11.32 -0.20 -8.29
C PRO A 57 10.84 0.99 -7.47
N ILE A 58 11.39 2.18 -7.75
CA ILE A 58 10.97 3.44 -7.11
C ILE A 58 9.52 3.75 -7.50
N LEU A 59 9.19 3.63 -8.79
CA LEU A 59 7.85 3.86 -9.31
C LEU A 59 6.82 2.89 -8.70
N LEU A 60 7.17 1.59 -8.64
CA LEU A 60 6.33 0.57 -8.00
C LEU A 60 6.21 0.77 -6.49
N GLY A 61 7.28 1.20 -5.82
CA GLY A 61 7.27 1.57 -4.41
C GLY A 61 6.32 2.72 -4.13
N VAL A 62 6.38 3.80 -4.92
CA VAL A 62 5.47 4.96 -4.81
C VAL A 62 4.02 4.55 -5.05
N VAL A 63 3.76 3.75 -6.09
CA VAL A 63 2.40 3.24 -6.36
C VAL A 63 1.88 2.40 -5.19
N GLY A 64 2.69 1.48 -4.66
CA GLY A 64 2.31 0.68 -3.51
C GLY A 64 2.02 1.52 -2.28
N LEU A 65 2.81 2.58 -2.05
CA LEU A 65 2.60 3.57 -1.00
C LEU A 65 1.23 4.27 -1.11
N ILE A 66 0.87 4.69 -2.33
CA ILE A 66 -0.41 5.35 -2.62
C ILE A 66 -1.57 4.40 -2.31
N PHE A 67 -1.50 3.15 -2.77
CA PHE A 67 -2.52 2.15 -2.45
C PHE A 67 -2.61 1.86 -0.96
N PHE A 68 -1.47 1.86 -0.25
CA PHE A 68 -1.40 1.63 1.19
C PHE A 68 -2.14 2.73 1.98
N VAL A 69 -2.08 3.98 1.50
CA VAL A 69 -2.79 5.13 2.08
C VAL A 69 -4.27 5.17 1.70
N LEU A 70 -4.60 4.96 0.42
CA LEU A 70 -5.95 5.13 -0.11
C LEU A 70 -6.90 4.00 0.27
N ALA A 71 -6.40 2.79 0.47
CA ALA A 71 -7.22 1.63 0.81
C ALA A 71 -7.99 1.77 2.14
N PRO A 72 -7.37 2.16 3.28
CA PRO A 72 -8.12 2.38 4.51
C PRO A 72 -9.15 3.51 4.38
N LEU A 73 -8.90 4.54 3.57
CA LEU A 73 -9.88 5.59 3.27
C LEU A 73 -11.07 5.05 2.47
N GLY A 74 -10.82 4.19 1.48
CA GLY A 74 -11.85 3.50 0.71
C GLY A 74 -12.71 2.58 1.58
N ILE A 75 -12.07 1.76 2.42
CA ILE A 75 -12.76 0.85 3.36
C ILE A 75 -13.61 1.66 4.35
N ALA A 76 -13.09 2.76 4.88
CA ALA A 76 -13.84 3.64 5.77
C ALA A 76 -15.07 4.25 5.09
N SER A 77 -14.94 4.67 3.84
CA SER A 77 -16.04 5.22 3.04
C SER A 77 -17.14 4.19 2.81
N VAL A 78 -16.77 2.95 2.45
CA VAL A 78 -17.71 1.83 2.30
C VAL A 78 -18.36 1.47 3.64
N ALA A 79 -17.59 1.39 4.73
CA ALA A 79 -18.12 1.12 6.06
C ALA A 79 -19.13 2.18 6.51
N ARG A 80 -18.86 3.46 6.26
CA ARG A 80 -19.76 4.56 6.57
C ARG A 80 -21.05 4.48 5.76
N ALA A 81 -20.96 4.19 4.46
CA ALA A 81 -22.13 4.03 3.58
C ALA A 81 -23.06 2.90 4.05
N ASN A 82 -22.51 1.88 4.73
CA ASN A 82 -23.27 0.76 5.29
C ASN A 82 -23.70 0.98 6.76
N GLY A 83 -23.56 2.19 7.31
CA GLY A 83 -23.97 2.51 8.68
C GLY A 83 -23.02 1.99 9.78
N LEU A 84 -21.87 1.42 9.41
CA LEU A 84 -20.88 0.88 10.33
C LEU A 84 -19.93 1.99 10.82
N ARG A 85 -20.48 2.92 11.62
CA ARG A 85 -19.77 4.14 12.07
C ARG A 85 -18.47 3.83 12.81
N ARG A 86 -18.48 2.86 13.73
CA ARG A 86 -17.27 2.46 14.48
C ARG A 86 -16.17 1.96 13.55
N THR A 87 -16.51 1.07 12.62
CA THR A 87 -15.57 0.53 11.63
C THR A 87 -14.99 1.62 10.74
N ALA A 88 -15.83 2.55 10.27
CA ALA A 88 -15.37 3.69 9.47
C ALA A 88 -14.34 4.55 10.23
N VAL A 89 -14.61 4.86 11.50
CA VAL A 89 -13.68 5.60 12.35
C VAL A 89 -12.36 4.85 12.53
N THR A 90 -12.39 3.54 12.80
CA THR A 90 -11.17 2.73 12.91
C THR A 90 -10.32 2.82 11.66
N TYR A 91 -10.91 2.69 10.47
CA TYR A 91 -10.16 2.78 9.22
C TYR A 91 -9.67 4.19 8.89
N TRP A 92 -10.39 5.24 9.29
CA TRP A 92 -9.86 6.62 9.20
C TRP A 92 -8.67 6.84 10.12
N VAL A 93 -8.72 6.32 11.35
CA VAL A 93 -7.57 6.39 12.28
C VAL A 93 -6.37 5.65 11.70
N LEU A 94 -6.58 4.44 11.15
CA LEU A 94 -5.53 3.69 10.47
C LEU A 94 -4.94 4.46 9.29
N ALA A 95 -5.77 5.05 8.42
CA ALA A 95 -5.31 5.89 7.32
C ALA A 95 -4.47 7.07 7.82
N GLY A 96 -4.90 7.73 8.89
CA GLY A 96 -4.17 8.83 9.53
C GLY A 96 -2.82 8.39 10.10
N LEU A 97 -2.76 7.23 10.75
CA LEU A 97 -1.50 6.67 11.27
C LEU A 97 -0.53 6.33 10.13
N VAL A 98 -1.03 5.71 9.05
CA VAL A 98 -0.23 5.39 7.86
C VAL A 98 0.32 6.67 7.23
N LEU A 99 -0.53 7.69 7.01
CA LEU A 99 -0.12 8.99 6.50
C LEU A 99 0.92 9.67 7.40
N THR A 100 0.72 9.63 8.72
CA THR A 100 1.68 10.21 9.68
C THR A 100 3.03 9.50 9.59
N GLY A 101 3.03 8.16 9.58
CA GLY A 101 4.25 7.37 9.39
C GLY A 101 4.95 7.66 8.06
N LEU A 102 4.16 7.93 7.01
CA LEU A 102 4.67 8.35 5.72
C LEU A 102 5.40 9.69 5.78
N VAL A 103 4.75 10.69 6.38
CA VAL A 103 5.33 12.03 6.55
C VAL A 103 6.61 11.97 7.36
N VAL A 104 6.63 11.17 8.43
CA VAL A 104 7.84 10.94 9.23
C VAL A 104 8.96 10.31 8.38
N GLN A 105 8.67 9.27 7.59
CA GLN A 105 9.69 8.69 6.69
C GLN A 105 10.22 9.70 5.67
N LEU A 106 9.33 10.47 5.03
CA LEU A 106 9.71 11.46 4.03
C LEU A 106 10.50 12.65 4.61
N THR A 107 10.27 12.99 5.88
CA THR A 107 11.01 14.07 6.57
C THR A 107 12.29 13.59 7.25
N ALA A 108 12.36 12.32 7.64
CA ALA A 108 13.54 11.71 8.25
C ALA A 108 14.53 11.16 7.23
N SER A 109 14.11 10.91 5.98
CA SER A 109 15.01 10.49 4.92
C SER A 109 15.79 11.71 4.40
N PRO A 110 17.13 11.76 4.55
CA PRO A 110 17.93 12.77 3.91
C PRO A 110 17.91 12.50 2.40
N LEU A 111 17.08 13.26 1.68
CA LEU A 111 17.19 13.40 0.23
C LEU A 111 18.40 14.28 -0.10
#